data_AF-A0A3D5YIM2-F1
#
_entry.id   AF-A0A3D5YIM2-F1
#
_cell.length_a   1.000
_cell.length_b   1.000
_cell.length_c   1.000
_cell.angle_alpha   90.00
_cell.angle_beta   90.00
_cell.angle_gamma   90.00
#
_symmetry.space_group_name_H-M   'P 1'
#
loop_
_entity.id
_entity.type
_entity.pdbx_description
1 polymer ?
#
loop_
_entity_poly.entity_id
_entity_poly.type
_entity_poly.pdbx_seq_one_letter_code
_entity_poly.pdbx_strand_id
1 'polypeptide(L)'
;MASTKYIFVTGGVTSSLGKGIISASLAKLLQARGYRVTIQKLDPYINIDPGTLNPYEHGECYVTEDGAETDLDLGHYERFLNTPTSQGNNVTTGR
;
A
#
# COMPACT_ATOMS: atom_id res chain seq x y z
N MET A 1 12.47 23.19 -3.66
CA MET A 1 11.40 22.19 -3.91
C MET A 1 10.23 22.50 -3.00
N ALA A 2 8.99 22.42 -3.48
CA ALA A 2 7.82 22.57 -2.61
C ALA A 2 7.79 21.43 -1.57
N SER A 3 7.27 21.72 -0.37
CA SER A 3 7.09 20.72 0.70
C SER A 3 6.15 19.59 0.25
N THR A 4 6.55 18.35 0.49
CA THR A 4 5.74 17.14 0.23
C THR A 4 4.42 17.21 0.99
N LYS A 5 3.32 16.88 0.31
CA LYS A 5 1.98 16.83 0.90
C LYS A 5 1.63 15.40 1.28
N TYR A 6 0.93 15.25 2.40
CA TYR A 6 0.48 13.97 2.92
C TYR A 6 -1.05 13.92 2.88
N ILE A 7 -1.60 12.84 2.32
CA ILE A 7 -3.03 12.55 2.29
C ILE A 7 -3.23 11.26 3.08
N PHE A 8 -3.94 11.35 4.20
CA PHE A 8 -4.28 10.18 5.01
C PHE A 8 -5.64 9.64 4.59
N VAL A 9 -5.69 8.36 4.26
CA VAL A 9 -6.94 7.65 3.94
C VAL A 9 -7.29 6.73 5.09
N THR A 10 -8.39 7.04 5.78
CA THR A 10 -8.89 6.27 6.93
C THR A 10 -10.16 5.50 6.57
N GLY A 11 -10.50 4.50 7.38
CA GLY A 11 -11.71 3.71 7.24
C GLY A 11 -12.64 3.84 8.43
N GLY A 12 -13.95 3.86 8.19
CA GLY A 12 -14.98 3.81 9.22
C GLY A 12 -16.06 2.79 8.89
N VAL A 13 -16.95 2.53 9.85
CA VAL A 13 -18.09 1.60 9.78
C VAL A 13 -17.68 0.12 9.67
N THR A 14 -17.04 -0.29 8.56
CA THR A 14 -16.64 -1.68 8.34
C THR A 14 -15.39 -1.77 7.46
N SER A 15 -14.69 -2.90 7.56
CA SER A 15 -13.60 -3.27 6.66
C SER A 15 -14.14 -3.68 5.27
N SER A 16 -13.25 -3.92 4.31
CA SER A 16 -13.60 -4.40 2.96
C SER A 16 -14.39 -3.44 2.05
N LEU A 17 -14.52 -2.17 2.40
CA LEU A 17 -15.11 -1.12 1.53
C LEU A 17 -14.20 -0.66 0.37
N GLY A 18 -13.07 -1.33 0.11
CA GLY A 18 -12.20 -1.03 -1.03
C GLY A 18 -11.24 0.16 -0.85
N LYS A 19 -10.82 0.46 0.38
CA LYS A 19 -9.91 1.59 0.68
C LYS A 19 -8.62 1.57 -0.14
N GLY A 20 -7.98 0.42 -0.30
CA GLY A 20 -6.74 0.28 -1.09
C GLY A 20 -6.95 0.72 -2.54
N ILE A 21 -8.00 0.24 -3.20
CA ILE A 21 -8.32 0.59 -4.60
C ILE A 21 -8.67 2.07 -4.74
N ILE A 22 -9.41 2.65 -3.79
CA ILE A 22 -9.75 4.08 -3.80
C ILE A 22 -8.47 4.93 -3.67
N SER A 23 -7.58 4.59 -2.74
CA SER A 23 -6.30 5.27 -2.55
C SER A 23 -5.42 5.20 -3.81
N ALA A 24 -5.33 4.01 -4.43
CA ALA A 24 -4.59 3.79 -5.67
C ALA A 24 -5.16 4.64 -6.83
N SER A 25 -6.49 4.67 -6.96
CA SER A 25 -7.20 5.46 -7.97
C SER A 25 -6.97 6.96 -7.80
N LEU A 26 -7.06 7.48 -6.57
CA LEU A 26 -6.79 8.88 -6.28
C LEU A 26 -5.35 9.26 -6.63
N ALA A 27 -4.39 8.43 -6.22
CA ALA A 27 -2.98 8.64 -6.53
C ALA A 27 -2.71 8.60 -8.05
N LYS A 28 -3.42 7.75 -8.80
CA LYS A 28 -3.34 7.73 -10.27
C LYS A 28 -3.87 9.01 -10.90
N LEU A 29 -4.97 9.56 -10.39
CA LEU A 29 -5.49 10.85 -10.87
C LEU A 29 -4.52 12.00 -10.58
N LEU A 30 -3.85 11.98 -9.43
CA LEU A 30 -2.80 12.95 -9.09
C LEU A 30 -1.58 12.80 -10.01
N GLN A 31 -1.13 11.58 -10.30
CA GLN A 31 -0.10 11.33 -11.32
C GLN A 31 -0.51 11.88 -12.70
N ALA A 32 -1.76 11.67 -13.12
CA ALA A 32 -2.28 12.17 -14.39
C ALA A 32 -2.31 13.72 -14.48
N ARG A 33 -2.28 14.41 -13.32
CA ARG A 33 -2.13 15.87 -13.22
C ARG A 33 -0.67 16.33 -13.17
N GLY A 34 0.30 15.42 -13.30
CA GLY A 34 1.73 15.73 -13.31
C GLY A 34 2.38 15.75 -11.92
N TYR A 35 1.69 15.31 -10.86
CA TYR A 35 2.29 15.20 -9.54
C TYR A 35 3.11 13.92 -9.40
N ARG A 36 4.25 14.01 -8.70
CA ARG A 36 4.97 12.83 -8.22
C ARG A 36 4.27 12.31 -6.96
N VAL A 37 3.81 11.07 -7.00
CA VAL A 37 3.02 10.44 -5.94
C VAL A 37 3.62 9.09 -5.55
N THR A 38 3.55 8.76 -4.27
CA THR A 38 3.80 7.41 -3.73
C THR A 38 2.73 7.12 -2.68
N ILE A 39 2.52 5.84 -2.33
CA ILE A 39 1.53 5.40 -1.35
C ILE A 39 2.22 4.53 -0.30
N GLN A 40 1.82 4.67 0.95
CA GLN A 40 2.24 3.80 2.05
C GLN A 40 1.01 3.11 2.65
N LYS A 41 1.12 1.80 2.89
CA LYS A 41 0.14 0.99 3.62
C LYS A 41 0.61 0.84 5.07
N LEU A 42 -0.31 1.10 6.00
CA LEU A 42 -0.13 0.88 7.43
C LEU A 42 -1.04 -0.27 7.85
N ASP A 43 -0.46 -1.41 8.21
CA ASP A 43 -1.17 -2.61 8.62
C ASP A 43 -1.18 -2.75 10.15
N PRO A 44 -2.36 -2.87 10.78
CA PRO A 44 -2.46 -2.98 12.23
C PRO A 44 -2.10 -4.37 12.77
N TYR A 45 -1.62 -5.29 11.92
CA TYR A 45 -1.27 -6.64 12.31
C TYR A 45 0.06 -6.68 13.07
N ILE A 46 0.16 -7.62 14.01
CA ILE A 46 1.36 -7.83 14.85
C ILE A 46 2.46 -8.60 14.12
N ASN A 47 2.13 -9.25 13.00
CA ASN A 47 3.11 -9.92 12.15
C ASN A 47 4.10 -8.87 11.61
N ILE A 48 5.39 -9.22 11.60
CA ILE A 48 6.45 -8.34 11.07
C ILE A 48 6.33 -8.21 9.56
N ASP A 49 5.90 -9.28 8.90
CA ASP A 49 5.67 -9.41 7.47
C ASP A 49 4.53 -10.43 7.24
N PRO A 50 3.89 -10.41 6.06
CA PRO A 50 2.84 -11.36 5.73
C PRO A 50 3.34 -12.76 5.35
N GLY A 51 4.66 -13.00 5.32
CA GLY A 51 5.23 -14.32 4.99
C GLY A 51 4.82 -15.42 5.99
N THR A 52 4.41 -15.03 7.19
CA THR A 52 3.88 -15.92 8.24
C THR A 52 2.36 -16.16 8.17
N LEU A 53 1.63 -15.44 7.31
CA LEU A 53 0.18 -15.58 7.16
C LEU A 53 -0.16 -16.71 6.17
N ASN A 54 -1.29 -17.38 6.39
CA ASN A 54 -1.81 -18.35 5.43
C ASN A 54 -2.39 -17.62 4.20
N PRO A 55 -1.80 -17.77 3.00
CA PRO A 55 -2.21 -16.99 1.82
C PRO A 55 -3.60 -17.33 1.32
N TYR A 56 -4.11 -18.52 1.61
CA TYR A 56 -5.47 -18.93 1.22
C TYR A 56 -6.56 -18.23 2.05
N GLU A 57 -6.21 -17.69 3.22
CA GLU A 57 -7.14 -17.01 4.13
C GLU A 57 -6.94 -15.50 4.15
N HIS A 58 -5.70 -15.04 3.97
CA HIS A 58 -5.30 -13.63 4.13
C HIS A 58 -4.91 -12.93 2.81
N GLY A 59 -4.83 -13.68 1.71
CA GLY A 59 -4.39 -13.18 0.41
C GLY A 59 -2.89 -13.35 0.18
N GLU A 60 -2.43 -12.98 -1.02
CA GLU A 60 -1.05 -13.17 -1.43
C GLU A 60 -0.06 -12.32 -0.62
N CYS A 61 1.16 -12.83 -0.46
CA CYS A 61 2.31 -12.01 -0.07
C CYS A 61 2.88 -11.35 -1.34
N TYR A 62 2.96 -10.03 -1.36
CA TYR A 62 3.53 -9.28 -2.48
C TYR A 62 5.00 -9.00 -2.24
N VAL A 63 5.85 -9.28 -3.23
CA VAL A 63 7.30 -9.09 -3.14
C VAL A 63 7.73 -7.90 -4.00
N THR A 64 8.33 -6.88 -3.37
CA THR A 64 8.86 -5.69 -4.04
C THR A 64 10.21 -5.95 -4.70
N GLU A 65 10.67 -5.05 -5.59
CA GLU A 65 11.97 -5.20 -6.27
C GLU A 65 13.17 -5.22 -5.30
N ASP A 66 13.05 -4.58 -4.14
CA ASP A 66 14.06 -4.61 -3.06
C ASP A 66 13.96 -5.86 -2.17
N GLY A 67 13.10 -6.82 -2.53
CA GLY A 67 12.98 -8.13 -1.89
C GLY A 67 12.15 -8.14 -0.60
N ALA A 68 11.35 -7.10 -0.35
CA ALA A 68 10.50 -7.05 0.83
C ALA A 68 9.21 -7.86 0.61
N GLU A 69 8.89 -8.72 1.57
CA GLU A 69 7.59 -9.39 1.67
C GLU A 69 6.59 -8.42 2.31
N THR A 70 5.51 -8.12 1.59
CA THR A 70 4.58 -7.03 1.92
C THR A 70 3.13 -7.41 1.66
N ASP A 71 2.21 -6.62 2.22
CA ASP A 71 0.77 -6.81 2.00
C ASP A 71 0.38 -6.66 0.51
N LEU A 72 -0.61 -7.43 0.08
CA LEU A 72 -1.09 -7.47 -1.31
C LEU A 72 -1.50 -6.11 -1.89
N ASP A 73 -1.85 -5.14 -1.04
CA ASP A 73 -2.21 -3.80 -1.49
C ASP A 73 -1.05 -3.08 -2.21
N LEU A 74 0.21 -3.41 -1.93
CA LEU A 74 1.34 -2.83 -2.67
C LEU A 74 1.31 -3.24 -4.14
N GLY A 75 0.91 -4.49 -4.43
CA GLY A 75 0.67 -4.93 -5.81
C GLY A 75 -0.46 -4.16 -6.48
N HIS A 76 -1.51 -3.76 -5.76
CA HIS A 76 -2.52 -2.84 -6.31
C HIS A 76 -1.92 -1.48 -6.63
N TYR A 77 -1.11 -0.92 -5.73
CA TYR A 77 -0.51 0.41 -5.92
C TYR A 77 0.44 0.44 -7.12
N GLU A 78 1.31 -0.56 -7.26
CA GLU A 78 2.23 -0.64 -8.41
C GLU A 78 1.46 -0.77 -9.72
N ARG A 79 0.40 -1.61 -9.77
CA ARG A 79 -0.43 -1.78 -10.97
C ARG A 79 -1.15 -0.49 -11.39
N PHE A 80 -1.63 0.32 -10.44
CA PHE A 80 -2.27 1.60 -10.74
C PHE A 80 -1.26 2.68 -11.13
N LEU A 81 -0.18 2.81 -10.36
CA LEU A 81 0.78 3.90 -10.47
C LEU A 81 1.86 3.66 -11.51
N ASN A 82 2.05 2.41 -11.95
CA ASN A 82 3.14 1.98 -12.80
C ASN A 82 4.49 2.50 -12.26
N THR A 83 4.69 2.36 -10.96
CA THR A 83 5.88 2.83 -10.23
C THR A 83 6.18 1.82 -9.14
N PRO A 84 7.41 1.31 -9.04
CA PRO A 84 7.77 0.31 -8.03
C PRO A 84 7.66 0.91 -6.63
N THR A 85 7.23 0.06 -5.70
CA THR A 85 7.25 0.29 -4.26
C THR A 85 8.45 -0.44 -3.65
N SER A 86 8.72 -0.15 -2.38
CA SER A 86 9.86 -0.66 -1.61
C SER A 86 9.40 -1.07 -0.23
N GLN A 87 10.30 -1.63 0.58
CA GLN A 87 10.04 -1.89 2.01
C GLN A 87 9.51 -0.66 2.77
N GLY A 88 9.82 0.56 2.32
CA GLY A 88 9.34 1.79 2.96
C GLY A 88 7.85 2.06 2.73
N ASN A 89 7.19 1.31 1.86
CA ASN A 89 5.79 1.48 1.49
C ASN A 89 4.84 0.59 2.29
N ASN A 90 5.34 -0.34 3.11
CA ASN A 90 4.54 -1.16 4.01
C ASN A 90 5.08 -1.06 5.44
N VAL A 91 4.20 -0.73 6.39
CA VAL A 91 4.54 -0.66 7.82
C VAL A 91 3.49 -1.46 8.58
N THR A 92 3.94 -2.43 9.36
CA THR A 92 3.10 -3.27 10.22
C THR A 92 3.25 -2.83 11.68
N THR A 93 2.32 -3.16 12.56
CA THR A 93 2.51 -2.89 14.01
C THR A 93 3.65 -3.70 14.62
N GLY A 94 4.00 -4.85 14.04
CA GLY A 94 5.13 -5.68 14.48
C GLY A 94 6.53 -5.12 14.20
N ARG A 95 6.65 -4.07 13.39
CA ARG A 95 7.92 -3.50 12.91
C ARG A 95 7.97 -2.00 13.14
#